data_AF-A0A1G2QPE0-F1
#
_entry.id   AF-A0A1G2QPE0-F1
#
_cell.length_a   1.000
_cell.length_b   1.000
_cell.length_c   1.000
_cell.angle_alpha   90.00
_cell.angle_beta   90.00
_cell.angle_gamma   90.00
#
_symmetry.space_group_name_H-M   'P 1'
#
loop_
_entity.id
_entity.type
_entity.pdbx_description
1 polymer ?
#
loop_
_entity_poly.entity_id
_entity_poly.type
_entity_poly.pdbx_seq_one_letter_code
_entity_poly.pdbx_strand_id
1 'polypeptide(L)'
;MDFENVFLVILNVLKDCPGCSHHGFFHSILGAIFGSLLLAFALAFVLNLVKHNKNGDSRQKLFFSSLLGWTLHILADSLVHRDVFLFWPLKINPFLVSWTLYWPLSWGLGILGLFSAIILLIRIVRSKQA
;
A
#
# COMPACT_ATOMS: atom_id res chain seq x y z
N MET A 1 1.72 4.74 0.14
CA MET A 1 2.19 5.83 -0.76
C MET A 1 1.34 7.01 -0.35
N ASP A 2 1.91 7.82 0.54
CA ASP A 2 1.11 8.61 1.47
C ASP A 2 0.97 10.06 0.98
N PHE A 3 0.88 10.24 -0.34
CA PHE A 3 0.65 11.58 -0.93
C PHE A 3 -0.66 12.18 -0.46
N GLU A 4 -1.67 11.34 -0.21
CA GLU A 4 -2.92 11.75 0.42
C GLU A 4 -2.67 12.27 1.85
N ASN A 5 -1.85 11.59 2.66
CA ASN A 5 -1.48 12.07 4.00
C ASN A 5 -0.66 13.35 3.94
N VAL A 6 0.27 13.52 3.00
CA VAL A 6 1.03 14.78 2.85
C VAL A 6 0.11 15.93 2.45
N PHE A 7 -0.76 15.72 1.47
CA PHE A 7 -1.75 16.71 1.05
C PHE A 7 -2.75 17.05 2.17
N LEU A 8 -3.22 16.05 2.91
CA LEU A 8 -4.12 16.22 4.04
C LEU A 8 -3.43 16.82 5.26
N VAL A 9 -2.15 16.54 5.50
CA VAL A 9 -1.34 17.21 6.54
C VAL A 9 -1.17 18.69 6.19
N ILE A 10 -0.84 19.01 4.94
CA ILE A 10 -0.78 20.41 4.49
C ILE A 10 -2.13 21.10 4.68
N LEU A 11 -3.23 20.46 4.28
CA LEU A 11 -4.57 21.00 4.50
C LEU A 11 -4.95 21.09 5.98
N ASN A 12 -4.54 20.14 6.82
CA ASN A 12 -4.85 20.12 8.25
C ASN A 12 -4.05 21.18 9.02
N VAL A 13 -2.80 21.45 8.62
CA VAL A 13 -1.99 22.57 9.11
C VAL A 13 -2.61 23.90 8.66
N LEU A 14 -3.10 23.99 7.42
CA LEU A 14 -3.76 25.20 6.92
C LEU A 14 -5.16 25.42 7.50
N LYS A 15 -5.85 24.37 7.96
CA LYS A 15 -7.22 24.41 8.50
C LYS A 15 -7.33 24.21 10.01
N ASP A 16 -6.19 24.13 10.71
CA ASP A 16 -6.10 23.96 12.16
C ASP A 16 -6.90 22.75 12.70
N CYS A 17 -6.84 21.62 11.99
CA CYS A 17 -7.61 20.41 12.31
C CYS A 17 -6.68 19.20 12.56
N PRO A 18 -6.09 19.09 13.77
CA PRO A 18 -5.16 18.01 14.11
C PRO A 18 -5.82 16.63 14.25
N GLY A 19 -7.16 16.54 14.16
CA GLY A 19 -7.93 15.29 14.21
C GLY A 19 -8.75 14.98 12.96
N CYS A 20 -8.53 15.70 11.86
CA CYS A 20 -9.24 15.45 10.62
C CYS A 20 -8.80 14.13 10.00
N SER A 21 -9.75 13.43 9.35
CA SER A 21 -9.50 12.15 8.70
C SER A 21 -8.31 12.24 7.76
N HIS A 22 -7.37 11.33 7.95
CA HIS A 22 -6.15 11.22 7.14
C HIS A 22 -6.36 10.30 5.93
N HIS A 23 -7.50 9.60 5.88
CA HIS A 23 -7.76 8.57 4.88
C HIS A 23 -8.96 8.96 4.02
N GLY A 24 -8.73 9.18 2.73
CA GLY A 24 -9.75 9.60 1.79
C GLY A 24 -10.08 8.51 0.76
N PHE A 25 -10.39 8.94 -0.46
CA PHE A 25 -10.79 8.05 -1.54
C PHE A 25 -9.72 6.99 -1.85
N PHE A 26 -8.44 7.33 -1.74
CA PHE A 26 -7.34 6.41 -2.04
C PHE A 26 -7.13 5.31 -0.99
N HIS A 27 -7.81 5.39 0.15
CA HIS A 27 -7.91 4.34 1.16
C HIS A 27 -9.21 3.53 1.07
N SER A 28 -9.71 3.36 -0.16
CA SER A 28 -10.83 2.47 -0.51
C SER A 28 -10.42 1.45 -1.57
N ILE A 29 -11.16 0.36 -1.74
CA ILE A 29 -10.89 -0.65 -2.78
C ILE A 29 -10.94 -0.02 -4.18
N LEU A 30 -11.93 0.85 -4.43
CA LEU A 30 -12.04 1.56 -5.71
C LEU A 30 -10.85 2.52 -5.92
N GLY A 31 -10.45 3.23 -4.87
CA GLY A 31 -9.27 4.07 -4.86
C GLY A 31 -7.98 3.30 -5.12
N ALA A 32 -7.84 2.09 -4.56
CA ALA A 32 -6.70 1.22 -4.79
C ALA A 32 -6.63 0.73 -6.24
N ILE A 33 -7.77 0.36 -6.85
CA ILE A 33 -7.84 -0.02 -8.27
C ILE A 33 -7.41 1.15 -9.15
N PHE A 34 -8.02 2.32 -8.95
CA PHE A 34 -7.73 3.52 -9.73
C PHE A 34 -6.29 3.98 -9.54
N GLY A 35 -5.84 4.08 -8.30
CA GLY A 35 -4.48 4.45 -7.95
C GLY A 35 -3.45 3.48 -8.51
N SER A 36 -3.73 2.18 -8.48
CA SER A 36 -2.82 1.15 -9.02
C SER A 36 -2.69 1.21 -10.53
N LEU A 37 -3.75 1.62 -11.26
CA LEU A 37 -3.66 1.92 -12.69
C LEU A 37 -2.72 3.10 -12.95
N LEU A 38 -2.89 4.20 -12.21
CA LEU A 38 -2.04 5.38 -12.32
C LEU A 38 -0.58 5.06 -11.98
N LEU A 39 -0.36 4.32 -10.90
CA LEU A 39 0.97 3.94 -10.44
C LEU A 39 1.66 2.99 -11.42
N ALA A 40 0.94 2.00 -11.95
CA ALA A 40 1.47 1.10 -12.98
C ALA A 40 1.84 1.86 -14.26
N PHE A 41 1.03 2.85 -14.66
CA PHE A 41 1.33 3.71 -15.81
C PHE A 41 2.59 4.56 -15.55
N ALA A 42 2.67 5.23 -14.40
CA ALA A 42 3.81 6.05 -14.03
C ALA A 42 5.10 5.23 -13.93
N LEU A 43 5.05 4.05 -13.30
CA LEU A 43 6.18 3.13 -13.20
C LEU A 43 6.63 2.64 -14.57
N ALA A 44 5.70 2.26 -15.46
CA ALA A 44 6.03 1.86 -16.82
C ALA A 44 6.73 2.99 -17.58
N PHE A 45 6.28 4.23 -17.41
CA PHE A 45 6.91 5.40 -18.00
C PHE A 45 8.34 5.62 -17.48
N VAL A 46 8.53 5.60 -16.16
CA VAL A 46 9.85 5.76 -15.53
C VAL A 46 10.82 4.65 -15.95
N LEU A 47 10.38 3.38 -15.96
CA LEU A 47 11.20 2.25 -16.37
C LEU A 47 11.64 2.34 -17.84
N ASN A 48 10.80 2.89 -18.71
CA ASN A 48 11.15 3.17 -20.10
C ASN A 48 12.21 4.30 -20.21
N LEU A 49 12.09 5.36 -19.40
CA LEU A 49 13.08 6.46 -19.37
C LEU A 49 14.47 5.99 -18.91
N VAL A 50 14.52 5.15 -17.88
CA VAL A 50 15.78 4.69 -17.26
C VAL A 50 16.45 3.55 -18.07
N LYS A 51 15.88 3.14 -19.22
CA LYS A 51 16.34 2.01 -20.05
C LYS A 51 16.55 0.71 -19.26
N HIS A 52 15.94 0.59 -18.07
CA HIS A 52 16.07 -0.58 -17.21
C HIS A 52 15.15 -1.72 -17.67
N ASN A 53 14.24 -1.43 -18.61
CA ASN A 53 13.31 -2.38 -19.18
C ASN A 53 13.98 -3.26 -20.26
N LYS A 54 15.00 -4.04 -19.90
CA LYS A 54 15.58 -5.05 -20.80
C LYS A 54 14.71 -6.31 -20.94
N ASN A 55 13.80 -6.55 -19.98
CA ASN A 55 13.03 -7.80 -19.87
C ASN A 55 11.50 -7.64 -19.95
N GLY A 56 10.99 -6.45 -20.34
CA GLY A 56 9.57 -6.27 -20.62
C GLY A 56 8.68 -6.60 -19.41
N ASP A 57 8.87 -5.91 -18.29
CA ASP A 57 7.91 -6.04 -17.21
C ASP A 57 6.51 -5.66 -17.72
N SER A 58 5.64 -6.67 -17.79
CA SER A 58 4.30 -6.49 -18.31
C SER A 58 3.58 -5.46 -17.45
N ARG A 59 2.92 -4.49 -18.09
CA ARG A 59 2.04 -3.52 -17.42
C ARG A 59 1.03 -4.20 -16.48
N GLN A 60 0.64 -5.44 -16.79
CA GLN A 60 -0.20 -6.26 -15.91
C GLN A 60 0.52 -6.62 -14.61
N LYS A 61 1.80 -7.02 -14.65
CA LYS A 61 2.59 -7.31 -13.44
C LYS A 61 2.72 -6.08 -12.56
N LEU A 62 3.00 -4.91 -13.16
CA LEU A 62 3.06 -3.65 -12.43
C LEU A 62 1.72 -3.31 -11.78
N PHE A 63 0.61 -3.46 -12.51
CA PHE A 63 -0.73 -3.24 -11.99
C PHE A 63 -1.09 -4.19 -10.85
N PHE A 64 -0.98 -5.50 -11.04
CA PHE A 64 -1.37 -6.47 -10.01
C PHE A 64 -0.46 -6.40 -8.78
N SER A 65 0.83 -6.13 -8.95
CA SER A 65 1.75 -5.94 -7.82
C SER A 65 1.40 -4.67 -7.04
N SER A 66 1.11 -3.57 -7.75
CA SER A 66 0.66 -2.32 -7.13
C SER A 66 -0.66 -2.50 -6.40
N LEU A 67 -1.64 -3.16 -7.03
CA LEU A 67 -2.96 -3.42 -6.47
C LEU A 67 -2.89 -4.28 -5.22
N LEU A 68 -2.10 -5.35 -5.26
CA LEU A 68 -1.91 -6.22 -4.10
C LEU A 68 -1.26 -5.44 -2.94
N GLY A 69 -0.16 -4.73 -3.20
CA GLY A 69 0.53 -3.95 -2.17
C GLY A 69 -0.37 -2.87 -1.57
N TRP A 70 -1.09 -2.13 -2.41
CA TRP A 70 -1.98 -1.06 -1.96
C TRP A 70 -3.18 -1.61 -1.18
N THR A 71 -3.79 -2.71 -1.64
CA THR A 71 -4.92 -3.33 -0.93
C THR A 71 -4.49 -3.89 0.43
N LEU A 72 -3.32 -4.53 0.51
CA LEU A 72 -2.76 -5.00 1.78
C LEU A 72 -2.47 -3.85 2.75
N HIS A 73 -1.97 -2.74 2.25
CA HIS A 73 -1.75 -1.52 3.03
C HIS A 73 -3.07 -0.95 3.58
N ILE A 74 -4.10 -0.77 2.74
CA ILE A 74 -5.43 -0.30 3.17
C ILE A 74 -6.03 -1.25 4.19
N LEU A 75 -5.91 -2.56 3.98
CA LEU A 75 -6.40 -3.56 4.91
C LEU A 75 -5.70 -3.42 6.27
N ALA A 76 -4.37 -3.29 6.28
CA ALA A 76 -3.61 -3.07 7.51
C ALA A 76 -4.06 -1.80 8.24
N ASP A 77 -4.26 -0.68 7.52
CA ASP A 77 -4.71 0.57 8.13
C ASP A 77 -6.14 0.47 8.66
N SER A 78 -7.03 -0.26 7.96
CA SER A 78 -8.41 -0.47 8.38
C SER A 78 -8.56 -1.24 9.70
N LEU A 79 -7.53 -1.99 10.11
CA LEU A 79 -7.54 -2.67 11.40
C LEU A 79 -7.48 -1.70 12.59
N VAL A 80 -6.93 -0.49 12.40
CA VAL A 80 -6.62 0.45 13.49
C VAL A 80 -7.34 1.79 13.34
N HIS A 81 -7.54 2.23 12.10
CA HIS A 81 -8.04 3.56 11.81
C HIS A 81 -9.55 3.54 11.56
N ARG A 82 -10.28 4.33 12.37
CA ARG A 82 -11.74 4.44 12.26
C ARG A 82 -12.21 5.14 10.98
N ASP A 83 -11.31 5.89 10.36
CA ASP A 83 -11.58 6.73 9.21
C ASP A 83 -11.13 6.11 7.88
N VAL A 84 -10.65 4.86 7.89
CA VAL A 84 -10.39 4.07 6.68
C VAL A 84 -11.66 3.34 6.26
N PHE A 85 -12.16 3.64 5.06
CA PHE A 85 -13.42 3.11 4.55
C PHE A 85 -13.21 2.32 3.25
N LEU A 86 -13.13 0.99 3.35
CA LEU A 86 -12.88 0.10 2.20
C LEU A 86 -13.91 0.27 1.07
N PHE A 87 -15.16 0.55 1.44
CA PHE A 87 -16.30 0.70 0.54
C PHE A 87 -16.74 2.16 0.39
N TRP A 88 -15.81 3.12 0.48
CA TRP A 88 -16.09 4.54 0.26
C TRP A 88 -17.01 4.74 -0.97
N PRO A 89 -18.06 5.58 -0.88
CA PRO A 89 -18.34 6.56 0.18
C PRO A 89 -19.08 6.00 1.39
N LEU A 90 -19.33 4.69 1.47
CA LEU A 90 -19.94 4.08 2.65
C LEU A 90 -18.97 4.17 3.82
N LYS A 91 -19.32 4.99 4.84
CA LYS A 91 -18.48 5.28 6.01
C LYS A 91 -18.56 4.16 7.06
N ILE A 92 -18.28 2.94 6.64
CA ILE A 92 -18.28 1.75 7.51
C ILE A 92 -16.90 1.09 7.41
N ASN A 93 -16.31 0.83 8.57
CA ASN A 93 -15.10 0.02 8.70
C ASN A 93 -15.43 -1.27 9.47
N PRO A 94 -15.72 -2.38 8.77
CA PRO A 94 -16.05 -3.65 9.41
C PRO A 94 -14.82 -4.39 9.97
N PHE A 95 -13.60 -3.93 9.65
CA PHE A 95 -12.35 -4.59 10.01
C PHE A 95 -11.64 -3.93 11.20
N LEU A 96 -12.22 -2.88 11.78
CA LEU A 96 -11.66 -2.23 12.95
C LEU A 96 -11.56 -3.22 14.11
N VAL A 97 -10.34 -3.46 14.59
CA VAL A 97 -10.06 -4.35 15.72
C VAL A 97 -9.52 -3.56 16.92
N SER A 98 -9.53 -4.19 18.10
CA SER A 98 -8.92 -3.62 19.29
C SER A 98 -7.39 -3.71 19.23
N TRP A 99 -6.72 -2.80 19.95
CA TRP A 99 -5.27 -2.83 20.14
C TRP A 99 -4.73 -4.16 20.66
N THR A 100 -5.53 -4.86 21.47
CA THR A 100 -5.19 -6.19 22.00
C THR A 100 -5.06 -7.26 20.92
N LEU A 101 -5.77 -7.14 19.80
CA LEU A 101 -5.67 -8.06 18.66
C LEU A 101 -4.70 -7.54 17.59
N TYR A 102 -4.63 -6.21 17.40
CA TYR A 102 -3.76 -5.57 16.42
C TYR A 102 -2.27 -5.88 16.64
N TRP A 103 -1.78 -5.73 17.88
CA TRP A 103 -0.36 -5.92 18.18
C TRP A 103 0.11 -7.36 17.87
N PRO A 104 -0.54 -8.42 18.39
CA PRO A 104 -0.19 -9.80 18.05
C PRO A 104 -0.23 -10.08 16.55
N LEU A 105 -1.26 -9.57 15.84
CA LEU A 105 -1.40 -9.76 14.41
C LEU A 105 -0.26 -9.08 13.63
N SER A 106 0.09 -7.86 14.02
CA SER A 106 1.17 -7.08 13.40
C SER A 106 2.52 -7.75 13.58
N TRP A 107 2.81 -8.26 14.79
CA TRP A 107 4.03 -9.03 15.06
C TRP A 107 4.07 -10.32 14.24
N GLY A 108 2.96 -11.06 14.18
CA GLY A 108 2.86 -12.29 13.38
C GLY A 108 3.13 -12.05 11.90
N LEU A 109 2.47 -11.03 11.31
CA LEU A 109 2.69 -10.65 9.92
C LEU A 109 4.10 -10.11 9.67
N GLY A 110 4.65 -9.33 10.60
CA GLY A 110 6.03 -8.82 10.52
C GLY A 110 7.06 -9.94 10.51
N ILE A 111 6.90 -10.94 11.37
CA ILE A 111 7.77 -12.13 11.41
C ILE A 111 7.69 -12.91 10.09
N LEU A 112 6.49 -13.16 9.57
CA LEU A 112 6.31 -13.81 8.26
C LEU A 112 6.96 -13.02 7.12
N GLY A 113 6.86 -11.69 7.15
CA GLY A 113 7.53 -10.80 6.21
C GLY A 113 9.06 -10.93 6.27
N LEU A 114 9.63 -10.95 7.47
CA LEU A 114 11.07 -11.16 7.67
C LEU A 114 11.54 -12.51 7.14
N PHE A 115 10.82 -13.59 7.44
CA PHE A 115 11.14 -14.92 6.89
C PHE A 115 11.09 -14.93 5.36
N SER A 116 10.07 -14.31 4.77
CA SER A 116 9.93 -14.21 3.32
C SER A 116 11.09 -13.43 2.69
N ALA A 117 11.53 -12.34 3.32
CA ALA A 117 12.69 -11.56 2.88
C ALA A 117 13.99 -12.37 2.94
N ILE A 118 14.22 -13.13 4.03
CA ILE A 118 15.38 -14.00 4.18
C ILE A 118 15.42 -15.07 3.08
N ILE A 119 14.29 -15.74 2.83
CA ILE A 119 14.18 -16.76 1.77
C ILE A 119 14.48 -16.15 0.40
N LEU A 120 13.94 -14.96 0.11
CA LEU A 120 14.19 -14.26 -1.14
C LEU A 120 15.68 -13.90 -1.30
N LEU A 121 16.32 -13.40 -0.23
CA LEU A 121 17.75 -13.09 -0.23
C LEU A 121 18.59 -14.33 -0.51
N ILE A 122 18.31 -15.45 0.16
CA ILE A 122 19.01 -16.73 -0.08
C ILE A 122 18.86 -17.15 -1.55
N ARG A 123 17.65 -17.03 -2.12
CA ARG A 123 17.39 -17.38 -3.51
C ARG A 123 18.17 -16.49 -4.48
N ILE A 124 18.22 -15.18 -4.24
CA ILE A 124 18.98 -14.23 -5.07
C ILE A 124 20.47 -14.55 -5.01
N VAL A 125 21.03 -14.77 -3.82
CA VAL A 125 22.45 -15.11 -3.65
C VAL A 125 22.80 -16.39 -4.39
N ARG A 126 21.98 -17.45 -4.26
CA ARG A 126 22.19 -18.72 -4.98
C ARG A 126 22.09 -18.55 -6.49
N SER A 127 21.17 -17.72 -7.00
CA SER A 127 21.02 -17.49 -8.45
C SER A 127 22.17 -16.72 -9.09
N LYS A 128 22.97 -15.99 -8.31
CA LYS A 128 24.16 -15.28 -8.80
C LYS A 128 25.44 -16.12 -8.78
N GLN A 129 25.41 -17.28 -8.11
CA GLN A 129 26.53 -18.22 -8.01
C GLN A 129 26.46 -19.34 -9.07
N ALA A 130 25.34 -19.47 -9.78
CA ALA A 130 25.13 -20.37 -10.91
C ALA A 130 25.26 -19.59 -12.23
#